data_AF-A0AAW0MXD8-F1
#
_entry.id   AF-A0AAW0MXD8-F1
#
_cell.length_a   1.000
_cell.length_b   1.000
_cell.length_c   1.000
_cell.angle_alpha   90.00
_cell.angle_beta   90.00
_cell.angle_gamma   90.00
#
_symmetry.space_group_name_H-M   'P 1'
#
loop_
_entity.id
_entity.type
_entity.pdbx_description
1 polymer ?
#
loop_
_entity_poly.entity_id
_entity_poly.type
_entity_poly.pdbx_seq_one_letter_code
_entity_poly.pdbx_strand_id
1 'polypeptide(L)'
;MKLIIFLSVASFAVMIVMVAQALRQEMRRKNAMNSAKDKAIQIERKEEVIEEMKKVMKGIGPKLQSVIQLTEGLKKKKDEAQVEKNAVEERLNTCNKEREEIEKTKAEVTESLGKLKNDHGEAKENAQKAIEDLKQKILNRDSAICALVDQTKAEARKLCGLGDGAGN
;
A
#
# COMPACT_ATOMS: atom_id res chain seq x y z
N MET A 1 -9.85 -118.00 32.66
CA MET A 1 -8.89 -117.34 31.73
C MET A 1 -9.48 -116.15 30.95
N LYS A 2 -10.75 -116.16 30.51
CA LYS A 2 -11.35 -115.06 29.72
C LYS A 2 -11.34 -113.68 30.43
N LEU A 3 -11.59 -113.63 31.74
CA LEU A 3 -11.55 -112.39 32.53
C LEU A 3 -10.16 -111.76 32.64
N ILE A 4 -9.10 -112.57 32.66
CA ILE A 4 -7.71 -112.10 32.75
C ILE A 4 -7.31 -111.40 31.43
N ILE A 5 -7.76 -111.95 30.29
CA ILE A 5 -7.53 -111.36 28.97
C ILE A 5 -8.28 -110.02 28.82
N PHE A 6 -9.51 -109.92 29.34
CA PHE A 6 -10.25 -108.66 29.33
C PHE A 6 -9.59 -107.59 30.20
N LEU A 7 -9.09 -107.96 31.38
CA LEU A 7 -8.37 -107.04 32.28
C LEU A 7 -7.06 -106.53 31.68
N SER A 8 -6.29 -107.39 30.99
CA SER A 8 -5.05 -106.95 30.35
C SER A 8 -5.31 -106.00 29.17
N VAL A 9 -6.27 -106.33 28.30
CA VAL A 9 -6.66 -105.47 27.17
C VAL A 9 -7.20 -104.12 27.64
N ALA A 10 -8.01 -104.10 28.70
CA ALA A 10 -8.52 -102.86 29.29
C ALA A 10 -7.40 -101.98 29.85
N SER A 11 -6.40 -102.58 30.50
CA SER A 11 -5.23 -101.85 31.03
C SER A 11 -4.41 -101.19 29.92
N PHE A 12 -4.16 -101.91 28.82
CA PHE A 12 -3.47 -101.34 27.65
C PHE A 12 -4.28 -100.22 26.98
N ALA A 13 -5.60 -100.37 26.87
CA ALA A 13 -6.46 -99.34 26.30
C ALA A 13 -6.41 -98.03 27.10
N VAL A 14 -6.42 -98.10 28.44
CA VAL A 14 -6.28 -96.92 29.30
C VAL A 14 -4.93 -96.22 29.09
N MET A 15 -3.84 -97.00 28.98
CA MET A 15 -2.50 -96.43 28.75
C MET A 15 -2.42 -95.71 27.39
N ILE A 16 -3.00 -96.25 26.33
CA ILE A 16 -3.06 -95.61 25.01
C ILE A 16 -3.85 -94.29 25.05
N VAL A 17 -4.99 -94.27 25.74
CA VAL A 17 -5.79 -93.06 25.90
C VAL A 17 -5.02 -91.97 26.66
N MET A 18 -4.28 -92.33 27.72
CA MET A 18 -3.43 -91.36 28.44
C MET A 18 -2.31 -90.79 27.57
N VAL A 19 -1.66 -91.62 26.76
CA VAL A 19 -0.64 -91.14 25.80
C VAL A 19 -1.25 -90.22 24.75
N ALA A 20 -2.42 -90.56 24.19
CA ALA A 20 -3.11 -89.71 23.22
C ALA A 20 -3.56 -88.37 23.84
N GLN A 21 -3.99 -88.37 25.10
CA GLN A 21 -4.32 -87.14 25.83
C GLN A 21 -3.07 -86.29 26.08
N ALA A 22 -1.95 -86.90 26.47
CA ALA A 22 -0.66 -86.21 26.67
C ALA A 22 -0.16 -85.57 25.36
N LEU A 23 -0.21 -86.30 24.24
CA LEU A 23 0.16 -85.77 22.92
C LEU A 23 -0.75 -84.60 22.49
N ARG A 24 -2.06 -84.69 22.74
CA ARG A 24 -3.00 -83.60 22.45
C ARG A 24 -2.73 -82.37 23.32
N GLN A 25 -2.41 -82.55 24.60
CA GLN A 25 -2.02 -81.44 25.47
C GLN A 25 -0.72 -80.79 25.01
N GLU A 26 0.26 -81.58 24.59
CA GLU A 26 1.52 -81.06 24.08
C GLU A 26 1.32 -80.27 22.77
N MET A 27 0.52 -80.78 21.83
CA MET A 27 0.16 -80.07 20.61
C MET A 27 -0.60 -78.77 20.89
N ARG A 28 -1.56 -78.78 21.82
CA ARG A 28 -2.27 -77.56 22.25
C ARG A 28 -1.33 -76.56 22.90
N ARG A 29 -0.40 -77.02 23.73
CA ARG A 29 0.61 -76.17 24.38
C ARG A 29 1.55 -75.54 23.36
N LYS A 30 2.04 -76.31 22.38
CA LYS A 30 2.89 -75.81 21.30
C LYS A 30 2.14 -74.81 20.40
N ASN A 31 0.91 -75.11 20.01
CA ASN A 31 0.10 -74.19 19.20
C ASN A 31 -0.25 -72.89 19.95
N ALA A 32 -0.54 -72.99 21.26
CA ALA A 32 -0.76 -71.82 22.11
C ALA A 32 0.51 -70.99 22.26
N MET A 33 1.67 -71.64 22.44
CA MET A 33 2.97 -70.97 22.52
C MET A 33 3.34 -70.27 21.20
N ASN A 34 3.12 -70.93 20.06
CA ASN A 34 3.36 -70.34 18.74
C ASN A 34 2.41 -69.15 18.50
N SER A 35 1.12 -69.30 18.79
CA SER A 35 0.16 -68.19 18.69
C SER A 35 0.49 -67.01 19.62
N ALA A 36 1.04 -67.29 20.81
CA ALA A 36 1.49 -66.25 21.74
C ALA A 36 2.71 -65.49 21.20
N LYS A 37 3.67 -66.20 20.60
CA LYS A 37 4.82 -65.59 19.93
C LYS A 37 4.40 -64.71 18.76
N ASP A 38 3.50 -65.20 17.90
CA ASP A 38 3.01 -64.43 16.75
C ASP A 38 2.28 -63.16 17.20
N LYS A 39 1.48 -63.24 18.27
CA LYS A 39 0.84 -62.06 18.86
C LYS A 39 1.84 -61.09 19.50
N ALA A 40 2.88 -61.58 20.17
CA ALA A 40 3.92 -60.75 20.74
C ALA A 40 4.67 -59.96 19.65
N ILE A 41 5.07 -60.63 18.56
CA ILE A 41 5.71 -59.99 17.41
C ILE A 41 4.78 -58.94 16.77
N GLN A 42 3.48 -59.24 16.65
CA GLN A 42 2.53 -58.25 16.14
C GLN A 42 2.34 -57.05 17.07
N ILE A 43 2.38 -57.25 18.39
CA ILE A 43 2.30 -56.16 19.37
C ILE A 43 3.54 -55.29 19.26
N GLU A 44 4.73 -55.88 19.23
CA GLU A 44 6.01 -55.17 19.11
C GLU A 44 6.04 -54.30 17.84
N ARG A 45 5.63 -54.84 16.69
CA ARG A 45 5.51 -54.06 15.45
C ARG A 45 4.51 -52.91 15.55
N LYS A 46 3.39 -53.11 16.24
CA LYS A 46 2.41 -52.03 16.46
C LYS A 46 2.95 -50.97 17.42
N GLU A 47 3.73 -51.36 18.42
CA GLU A 47 4.40 -50.46 19.34
C GLU A 47 5.44 -49.58 18.62
N GLU A 48 6.24 -50.16 17.72
CA GLU A 48 7.16 -49.41 16.86
C GLU A 48 6.43 -48.36 16.01
N VAL A 49 5.33 -48.75 15.36
CA VAL A 49 4.51 -47.83 14.54
C VAL A 49 3.89 -46.71 15.40
N ILE A 50 3.44 -47.03 16.62
CA ILE A 50 2.92 -46.03 17.57
C ILE A 50 4.04 -45.06 17.98
N GLU A 51 5.26 -45.55 18.20
CA GLU A 51 6.39 -44.70 18.55
C GLU A 51 6.79 -43.77 17.40
N GLU A 52 6.81 -44.26 16.16
CA GLU A 52 7.03 -43.43 14.97
C GLU A 52 5.95 -42.37 14.80
N MET A 53 4.66 -42.75 14.92
CA MET A 53 3.55 -41.79 14.90
C MET A 53 3.68 -40.73 15.99
N LYS A 54 4.14 -41.13 17.19
CA LYS A 54 4.39 -40.19 18.30
C LYS A 54 5.52 -39.22 17.98
N LYS A 55 6.59 -39.67 17.30
CA LYS A 55 7.68 -38.80 16.81
C LYS A 55 7.15 -37.82 15.76
N VAL A 56 6.35 -38.28 14.80
CA VAL A 56 5.72 -37.43 13.78
C VAL A 56 4.81 -36.38 14.43
N MET A 57 3.95 -36.78 15.37
CA MET A 57 3.02 -35.88 16.06
C MET A 57 3.76 -34.82 16.89
N LYS A 58 4.84 -35.20 17.58
CA LYS A 58 5.73 -34.25 18.27
C LYS A 58 6.43 -33.28 17.30
N GLY A 59 6.79 -33.73 16.11
CA GLY A 59 7.42 -32.89 15.08
C GLY A 59 6.46 -31.90 14.40
N ILE A 60 5.17 -32.21 14.35
CA ILE A 60 4.14 -31.35 13.73
C ILE A 60 3.79 -30.16 14.63
N GLY A 61 3.76 -30.33 15.96
CA GLY A 61 3.42 -29.25 16.90
C GLY A 61 4.21 -27.95 16.70
N PRO A 62 5.56 -28.00 16.69
CA PRO A 62 6.39 -26.82 16.45
C PRO A 62 6.17 -26.18 15.07
N LYS A 63 5.93 -27.00 14.03
CA LYS A 63 5.63 -26.51 12.68
C LYS A 63 4.29 -25.77 12.65
N LEU A 64 3.25 -26.31 13.31
CA LEU A 64 1.97 -25.62 13.44
C LEU A 64 2.12 -24.30 14.19
N GLN A 65 2.89 -24.28 15.28
CA GLN A 65 3.13 -23.07 16.04
C GLN A 65 3.88 -22.01 15.21
N SER A 66 4.86 -22.42 14.41
CA SER A 66 5.57 -21.55 13.47
C SER A 66 4.63 -20.98 12.40
N VAL A 67 3.75 -21.81 11.82
CA VAL A 67 2.76 -21.36 10.82
C VAL A 67 1.76 -20.38 11.45
N ILE A 68 1.31 -20.61 12.68
CA ILE A 68 0.44 -19.68 13.41
C ILE A 68 1.15 -18.33 13.60
N GLN A 69 2.39 -18.32 14.08
CA GLN A 69 3.18 -17.10 14.25
C GLN A 69 3.41 -16.36 12.93
N LEU A 70 3.71 -17.07 11.85
CA LEU A 70 3.86 -16.48 10.52
C LEU A 70 2.53 -15.87 10.02
N THR A 71 1.41 -16.53 10.29
CA THR A 71 0.08 -16.05 9.91
C THR A 71 -0.30 -14.79 10.67
N GLU A 72 -0.06 -14.76 11.98
CA GLU A 72 -0.26 -13.55 12.81
C GLU A 72 0.65 -12.40 12.38
N GLY A 73 1.93 -12.69 12.11
CA GLY A 73 2.88 -11.72 11.61
C GLY A 73 2.49 -11.14 10.24
N LEU A 74 2.02 -11.99 9.32
CA LEU A 74 1.50 -11.55 8.01
C LEU A 74 0.24 -10.70 8.15
N LYS A 75 -0.66 -11.06 9.06
CA LYS A 75 -1.88 -10.28 9.33
C LYS A 75 -1.52 -8.88 9.83
N LYS A 76 -0.59 -8.79 10.80
CA LYS A 76 -0.10 -7.49 11.30
C LYS A 76 0.52 -6.64 10.20
N LYS A 77 1.41 -7.22 9.38
CA LYS A 77 2.01 -6.50 8.24
C LYS A 77 0.97 -6.03 7.21
N LYS A 78 -0.06 -6.83 6.98
CA LYS A 78 -1.17 -6.45 6.09
C LYS A 78 -1.94 -5.25 6.64
N ASP A 79 -2.23 -5.25 7.94
CA ASP A 79 -2.94 -4.14 8.60
C ASP A 79 -2.10 -2.85 8.58
N GLU A 80 -0.80 -2.94 8.86
CA GLU A 80 0.15 -1.83 8.76
C GLU A 80 0.22 -1.27 7.33
N ALA A 81 0.37 -2.13 6.33
CA ALA A 81 0.41 -1.72 4.92
C ALA A 81 -0.92 -1.08 4.46
N GLN A 82 -2.06 -1.54 4.99
CA GLN A 82 -3.37 -0.93 4.67
C GLN A 82 -3.51 0.46 5.28
N VAL A 83 -3.02 0.66 6.51
CA VAL A 83 -3.00 1.99 7.16
C VAL A 83 -2.10 2.96 6.38
N GLU A 84 -0.89 2.53 6.01
CA GLU A 84 0.02 3.34 5.18
C GLU A 84 -0.60 3.69 3.83
N LYS A 85 -1.24 2.71 3.17
CA LYS A 85 -1.93 2.95 1.90
C LYS A 85 -3.02 4.01 2.03
N ASN A 86 -3.87 3.90 3.06
CA ASN A 86 -4.95 4.87 3.29
C ASN A 86 -4.38 6.28 3.56
N ALA A 87 -3.30 6.38 4.33
CA ALA A 87 -2.63 7.66 4.61
C ALA A 87 -2.01 8.28 3.35
N VAL A 88 -1.42 7.47 2.47
CA VAL A 88 -0.87 7.94 1.18
C VAL A 88 -1.99 8.40 0.24
N GLU A 89 -3.11 7.67 0.20
CA GLU A 89 -4.27 8.02 -0.62
C GLU A 89 -4.91 9.35 -0.17
N GLU A 90 -5.01 9.57 1.15
CA GLU A 90 -5.46 10.85 1.71
C GLU A 90 -4.52 12.00 1.30
N ARG A 91 -3.20 11.82 1.45
CA ARG A 91 -2.21 12.82 1.03
C ARG A 91 -2.28 13.12 -0.47
N LEU A 92 -2.48 12.10 -1.30
CA LEU A 92 -2.63 12.26 -2.74
C LEU A 92 -3.88 13.07 -3.09
N ASN A 93 -5.00 12.79 -2.42
CA ASN A 93 -6.24 13.53 -2.61
C ASN A 93 -6.10 15.00 -2.19
N THR A 94 -5.43 15.29 -1.08
CA THR A 94 -5.12 16.66 -0.65
C THR A 94 -4.23 17.37 -1.67
N CYS A 95 -3.13 16.74 -2.10
CA CYS A 95 -2.22 17.31 -3.10
C CYS A 95 -2.94 17.63 -4.43
N ASN A 96 -3.85 16.75 -4.88
CA ASN A 96 -4.62 16.99 -6.09
C ASN A 96 -5.58 18.17 -5.96
N LYS A 97 -6.22 18.34 -4.79
CA LYS A 97 -7.08 19.52 -4.51
C LYS A 97 -6.26 20.81 -4.49
N GLU A 98 -5.14 20.82 -3.77
CA GLU A 98 -4.22 21.97 -3.74
C GLU A 98 -3.73 22.33 -5.13
N ARG A 99 -3.41 21.34 -5.98
CA ARG A 99 -3.03 21.58 -7.37
C ARG A 99 -4.15 22.25 -8.17
N GLU A 100 -5.39 21.80 -8.00
CA GLU A 100 -6.55 22.39 -8.69
C GLU A 100 -6.79 23.85 -8.24
N GLU A 101 -6.66 24.12 -6.94
CA GLU A 101 -6.75 25.47 -6.39
C GLU A 101 -5.65 26.39 -6.94
N ILE A 102 -4.39 25.91 -6.96
CA ILE A 102 -3.26 26.67 -7.53
C ILE A 102 -3.49 26.98 -9.01
N GLU A 103 -3.98 26.03 -9.81
CA GLU A 103 -4.28 26.27 -11.22
C GLU A 103 -5.41 27.29 -11.41
N LYS A 104 -6.46 27.26 -10.57
CA LYS A 104 -7.52 28.28 -10.56
C LYS A 104 -6.97 29.67 -10.21
N THR A 105 -6.23 29.79 -9.11
CA THR A 105 -5.62 31.05 -8.69
C THR A 105 -4.65 31.58 -9.75
N LYS A 106 -3.87 30.71 -10.38
CA LYS A 106 -2.97 31.08 -11.48
C LYS A 106 -3.74 31.64 -12.68
N ALA A 107 -4.86 31.01 -13.06
CA ALA A 107 -5.71 31.52 -14.13
C ALA A 107 -6.28 32.91 -13.78
N GLU A 108 -6.81 33.08 -12.56
CA GLU A 108 -7.36 34.36 -12.06
C GLU A 108 -6.30 35.47 -12.02
N VAL A 109 -5.10 35.17 -11.52
CA VAL A 109 -3.97 36.12 -11.49
C VAL A 109 -3.55 36.49 -12.91
N THR A 110 -3.49 35.52 -13.82
CA THR A 110 -3.12 35.77 -15.23
C THR A 110 -4.16 36.65 -15.93
N GLU A 111 -5.45 36.40 -15.69
CA GLU A 111 -6.53 37.22 -16.22
C GLU A 111 -6.48 38.65 -15.66
N SER A 112 -6.33 38.78 -14.35
CA SER A 112 -6.26 40.08 -13.65
C SER A 112 -5.04 40.88 -14.10
N LEU A 113 -3.90 40.22 -14.29
CA LEU A 113 -2.69 40.85 -14.81
C LEU A 113 -2.88 41.32 -16.26
N GLY A 114 -3.57 40.53 -17.09
CA GLY A 114 -3.92 40.90 -18.45
C GLY A 114 -4.80 42.15 -18.51
N LYS A 115 -5.85 42.19 -17.68
CA LYS A 115 -6.73 43.37 -17.54
C LYS A 115 -5.95 44.60 -17.09
N LEU A 116 -5.18 44.48 -16.01
CA LEU A 116 -4.39 45.60 -15.48
C LEU A 116 -3.40 46.17 -16.52
N LYS A 117 -2.77 45.29 -17.32
CA LYS A 117 -1.86 45.71 -18.39
C LYS A 117 -2.58 46.47 -19.50
N ASN A 118 -3.78 46.02 -19.88
CA ASN A 118 -4.59 46.69 -20.88
C ASN A 118 -5.08 48.05 -20.37
N ASP A 119 -5.63 48.10 -19.15
CA ASP A 119 -6.12 49.34 -18.53
C ASP A 119 -5.00 50.37 -18.39
N HIS A 120 -3.81 49.94 -17.97
CA HIS A 120 -2.63 50.82 -17.90
C HIS A 120 -2.19 51.30 -19.29
N GLY A 121 -2.27 50.45 -20.32
CA GLY A 121 -2.00 50.83 -21.71
C GLY A 121 -2.94 51.91 -22.22
N GLU A 122 -4.25 51.71 -22.02
CA GLU A 122 -5.29 52.65 -22.41
C GLU A 122 -5.19 53.97 -21.64
N ALA A 123 -5.00 53.92 -20.32
CA ALA A 123 -4.80 55.10 -19.50
C ALA A 123 -3.57 55.91 -19.94
N LYS A 124 -2.47 55.24 -20.30
CA LYS A 124 -1.27 55.90 -20.81
C LYS A 124 -1.53 56.59 -22.16
N GLU A 125 -2.20 55.91 -23.08
CA GLU A 125 -2.54 56.48 -24.39
C GLU A 125 -3.45 57.71 -24.25
N ASN A 126 -4.48 57.60 -23.41
CA ASN A 126 -5.41 58.69 -23.14
C ASN A 126 -4.70 59.88 -22.47
N ALA A 127 -3.79 59.63 -21.52
CA ALA A 127 -2.99 60.69 -20.91
C ALA A 127 -2.06 61.37 -21.92
N GLN A 128 -1.43 60.61 -22.83
CA GLN A 128 -0.59 61.17 -23.89
C GLN A 128 -1.39 62.07 -24.83
N LYS A 129 -2.56 61.61 -25.31
CA LYS A 129 -3.46 62.43 -26.14
C LYS A 129 -3.88 63.71 -25.42
N ALA A 130 -4.27 63.62 -24.15
CA ALA A 130 -4.67 64.80 -23.37
C ALA A 130 -3.53 65.81 -23.19
N ILE A 131 -2.29 65.34 -23.00
CA ILE A 131 -1.09 66.19 -22.91
C ILE A 131 -0.85 66.90 -24.26
N GLU A 132 -0.95 66.19 -25.38
CA GLU A 132 -0.78 66.77 -26.72
C GLU A 132 -1.86 67.82 -27.03
N ASP A 133 -3.11 67.51 -26.73
CA ASP A 133 -4.24 68.43 -26.89
C ASP A 133 -4.05 69.70 -26.04
N LEU A 134 -3.63 69.55 -24.78
CA LEU A 134 -3.34 70.67 -23.88
C LEU A 134 -2.18 71.51 -24.42
N LYS A 135 -1.11 70.88 -24.91
CA LYS A 135 0.03 71.58 -25.52
C LYS A 135 -0.44 72.41 -26.72
N GLN A 136 -1.28 71.86 -27.58
CA GLN A 136 -1.81 72.57 -28.74
C GLN A 136 -2.72 73.75 -28.34
N LYS A 137 -3.58 73.56 -27.34
CA LYS A 137 -4.42 74.65 -26.78
C LYS A 137 -3.58 75.77 -26.20
N ILE A 138 -2.52 75.45 -25.46
CA ILE A 138 -1.58 76.44 -24.90
C ILE A 138 -0.90 77.21 -26.04
N LEU A 139 -0.35 76.51 -27.04
CA LEU A 139 0.30 77.16 -28.18
C LEU A 139 -0.65 78.09 -28.93
N ASN A 140 -1.88 77.65 -29.22
CA ASN A 140 -2.89 78.46 -29.90
C ASN A 140 -3.28 79.69 -29.07
N ARG A 141 -3.46 79.51 -27.75
CA ARG A 141 -3.78 80.60 -26.83
C ARG A 141 -2.64 81.62 -26.77
N ASP A 142 -1.41 81.16 -26.61
CA ASP A 142 -0.23 82.02 -26.48
C ASP A 142 0.00 82.79 -27.80
N SER A 143 -0.19 82.13 -28.96
CA SER A 143 -0.18 82.79 -30.27
C SER A 143 -1.26 83.87 -30.39
N ALA A 144 -2.48 83.61 -29.92
CA ALA A 144 -3.57 84.59 -29.96
C ALA A 144 -3.30 85.80 -29.05
N ILE A 145 -2.77 85.57 -27.84
CA ILE A 145 -2.35 86.64 -26.91
C ILE A 145 -1.27 87.50 -27.58
N CYS A 146 -0.29 86.87 -28.21
CA CYS A 146 0.81 87.58 -28.88
C CYS A 146 0.39 88.40 -30.11
N ALA A 147 -0.74 88.07 -30.73
CA ALA A 147 -1.32 88.86 -31.82
C ALA A 147 -2.01 90.15 -31.32
N LEU A 148 -2.48 90.16 -30.08
CA LEU A 148 -3.21 91.28 -29.47
C LEU A 148 -2.33 92.22 -28.65
N VAL A 149 -1.13 91.77 -28.29
CA VAL A 149 -0.19 92.50 -27.46
C VAL A 149 0.55 93.59 -28.26
N ASP A 150 0.69 94.78 -27.66
CA ASP A 150 1.43 95.91 -28.23
C ASP A 150 2.93 95.60 -28.37
N GLN A 151 3.34 95.31 -29.60
CA GLN A 151 4.71 94.93 -29.94
C GLN A 151 5.71 96.11 -29.88
N THR A 152 5.29 97.32 -29.52
CA THR A 152 6.22 98.44 -29.26
C THR A 152 6.85 98.39 -27.86
N LYS A 153 6.29 97.57 -26.95
CA LYS A 153 6.87 97.33 -25.62
C LYS A 153 7.87 96.17 -25.64
N ALA A 154 9.06 96.41 -25.11
CA ALA A 154 10.14 95.41 -25.05
C ALA A 154 9.75 94.13 -24.27
N GLU A 155 8.99 94.28 -23.18
CA GLU A 155 8.52 93.14 -22.36
C GLU A 155 7.54 92.24 -23.12
N ALA A 156 6.67 92.84 -23.92
CA ALA A 156 5.72 92.16 -24.79
C ALA A 156 6.42 91.34 -25.89
N ARG A 157 7.42 91.94 -26.55
CA ARG A 157 8.26 91.21 -27.53
C ARG A 157 8.96 90.01 -26.88
N LYS A 158 9.50 90.19 -25.67
CA LYS A 158 10.23 89.13 -24.94
C LYS A 158 9.32 87.96 -24.55
N LEU A 159 8.11 88.22 -24.07
CA LEU A 159 7.13 87.20 -23.70
C LEU A 159 6.63 86.40 -24.91
N CYS A 160 6.54 87.03 -26.08
CA CYS A 160 6.10 86.39 -27.32
C CYS A 160 7.22 85.75 -28.13
N GLY A 161 8.45 85.70 -27.60
CA GLY A 161 9.61 85.15 -28.31
C GLY A 161 10.03 85.99 -29.54
N LEU A 162 9.55 87.22 -29.65
CA LEU A 162 9.84 88.20 -30.71
C LEU A 162 10.94 89.19 -30.30
N GLY A 163 11.64 88.92 -29.18
CA GLY A 163 12.74 89.74 -28.71
C GLY A 163 13.95 89.61 -29.64
N ASP A 164 14.26 90.72 -30.32
CA ASP A 164 15.40 91.03 -31.19
C ASP A 164 16.49 89.95 -31.36
N GLY A 165 16.61 89.51 -32.63
CA GLY A 165 17.78 88.98 -33.37
C GLY A 165 18.98 88.38 -32.61
N ALA A 166 19.49 87.23 -33.06
CA ALA A 166 20.40 87.25 -34.21
C ALA A 166 21.44 88.38 -34.08
N GLY A 167 22.45 88.12 -33.24
CA GLY A 167 23.62 88.96 -33.03
C GLY A 167 24.87 88.12 -32.76
N ASN A 168 24.97 86.95 -33.40
CA ASN A 168 26.16 86.24 -33.95
C ASN A 168 25.79 84.79 -34.28
#